data_AF-A0A1W7RK10-F1
#
_entry.id   AF-A0A1W7RK10-F1
#
_cell.length_a   1.000
_cell.length_b   1.000
_cell.length_c   1.000
_cell.angle_alpha   90.00
_cell.angle_beta   90.00
_cell.angle_gamma   90.00
#
_symmetry.space_group_name_H-M   'P 1'
#
loop_
_entity.id
_entity.type
_entity.pdbx_description
1 polymer ?
#
loop_
_entity_poly.entity_id
_entity_poly.type
_entity_poly.pdbx_seq_one_letter_code
_entity_poly.pdbx_strand_id
1 'polypeptide(L)'
;MGRFIFVSFGLLVVFLSLSGTGADQPCPPDWSFFDQSCYQVFNQLKTWEEAERSCMQEAEGAHLASIQSLEESAYVARLASNPPRLSRVWIGLSGTRKLFQGRTWQWTDGSPFGYQSWERGQPNNFLSKKYCVELSRISRYLKWKDQPCWFLRYFVCKFQPQVEGSSG
;
A
#
# COMPACT_ATOMS: atom_id res chain seq x y z
N MET A 1 -31.80 -32.73 -65.62
CA MET A 1 -32.18 -32.20 -64.30
C MET A 1 -31.52 -33.09 -63.26
N GLY A 2 -30.61 -32.73 -62.38
CA GLY A 2 -29.83 -31.53 -62.07
C GLY A 2 -28.86 -32.00 -60.96
N ARG A 3 -27.54 -31.85 -61.17
CA ARG A 3 -26.53 -32.26 -60.18
C ARG A 3 -26.53 -31.23 -59.04
N PHE A 4 -26.94 -31.63 -57.84
CA PHE A 4 -26.77 -30.81 -56.65
C PHE A 4 -25.33 -30.97 -56.15
N ILE A 5 -24.49 -30.01 -56.52
CA ILE A 5 -23.19 -29.80 -55.90
C ILE A 5 -23.47 -29.16 -54.54
N PHE A 6 -23.31 -29.92 -53.46
CA PHE A 6 -23.23 -29.33 -52.12
C PHE A 6 -21.88 -28.62 -52.00
N VAL A 7 -21.86 -27.34 -52.34
CA VAL A 7 -20.74 -26.46 -51.99
C VAL A 7 -20.84 -26.23 -50.48
N SER A 8 -20.06 -26.99 -49.71
CA SER A 8 -19.87 -26.75 -48.29
C SER A 8 -19.19 -25.40 -48.13
N PHE A 9 -19.97 -24.37 -47.83
CA PHE A 9 -19.45 -23.10 -47.33
C PHE A 9 -18.97 -23.35 -45.91
N GLY A 10 -17.72 -23.80 -45.78
CA GLY A 10 -17.01 -23.76 -44.51
C GLY A 10 -17.04 -22.33 -44.00
N LEU A 11 -17.81 -22.09 -42.95
CA LEU A 11 -17.73 -20.86 -42.17
C LEU A 11 -16.30 -20.76 -41.66
N LEU A 12 -15.47 -19.98 -42.35
CA LEU A 12 -14.23 -19.44 -41.83
C LEU A 12 -14.62 -18.54 -40.66
N VAL A 13 -14.76 -19.14 -39.48
CA VAL A 13 -14.75 -18.41 -38.22
C VAL A 13 -13.31 -17.93 -38.07
N VAL A 14 -13.04 -16.75 -38.62
CA VAL A 14 -11.84 -16.01 -38.30
C VAL A 14 -12.01 -15.61 -36.84
N PHE A 15 -11.48 -16.42 -35.93
CA PHE A 15 -11.20 -15.97 -34.58
C PHE A 15 -10.17 -14.86 -34.74
N LEU A 16 -10.64 -13.61 -34.84
CA LEU A 16 -9.82 -12.46 -34.52
C LEU A 16 -9.49 -12.60 -33.04
N SER A 17 -8.42 -13.34 -32.76
CA SER A 17 -7.70 -13.24 -31.50
C SER A 17 -7.22 -11.80 -31.44
N LEU A 18 -8.02 -10.93 -30.83
CA LEU A 18 -7.52 -9.71 -30.24
C LEU A 18 -6.58 -10.16 -29.12
N SER A 19 -5.35 -10.51 -29.47
CA SER A 19 -4.23 -10.33 -28.57
C SER A 19 -4.10 -8.82 -28.39
N GLY A 20 -5.05 -8.25 -27.66
CA GLY A 20 -4.83 -6.97 -27.02
C GLY A 20 -3.61 -7.20 -26.17
N THR A 21 -2.50 -6.54 -26.53
CA THR A 21 -1.37 -6.33 -25.65
C THR A 21 -1.92 -5.52 -24.48
N GLY A 22 -2.56 -6.21 -23.53
CA GLY A 22 -2.81 -5.68 -22.21
C GLY A 22 -1.42 -5.38 -21.68
N ALA A 23 -1.05 -4.11 -21.68
CA ALA A 23 0.04 -3.68 -20.82
C ALA A 23 -0.35 -4.16 -19.43
N ASP A 24 0.35 -5.20 -18.97
CA ASP A 24 0.15 -5.82 -17.69
C ASP A 24 0.12 -4.70 -16.66
N GLN A 25 -1.06 -4.42 -16.08
CA GLN A 25 -1.13 -3.38 -15.07
C GLN A 25 -0.38 -3.94 -13.87
N PRO A 26 0.72 -3.30 -13.43
CA PRO A 26 1.58 -3.86 -12.40
C PRO A 26 0.87 -3.98 -11.04
N CYS A 27 -0.30 -3.35 -10.88
CA CYS A 27 -1.10 -3.42 -9.67
C CYS A 27 -2.51 -3.95 -9.95
N PRO A 28 -3.13 -4.63 -8.97
CA PRO A 28 -4.54 -5.01 -9.03
C PRO A 28 -5.46 -3.79 -9.18
N PRO A 29 -6.73 -4.00 -9.57
CA PRO A 29 -7.73 -2.94 -9.58
C PRO A 29 -7.75 -2.16 -8.26
N ASP A 30 -7.95 -0.84 -8.34
CA ASP A 30 -7.98 0.13 -7.23
C ASP A 30 -6.63 0.43 -6.55
N TRP A 31 -5.58 -0.34 -6.83
CA TRP A 31 -4.22 -0.06 -6.37
C TRP A 31 -3.49 0.91 -7.30
N SER A 32 -2.74 1.83 -6.71
CA SER A 32 -1.96 2.82 -7.44
C SER A 32 -0.48 2.44 -7.47
N PHE A 33 0.12 2.39 -8.66
CA PHE A 33 1.54 2.08 -8.83
C PHE A 33 2.42 3.31 -8.61
N PHE A 34 3.52 3.13 -7.88
CA PHE A 34 4.61 4.09 -7.75
C PHE A 34 5.89 3.37 -7.33
N ASP A 35 6.99 3.68 -8.01
CA ASP A 35 8.33 3.17 -7.68
C ASP A 35 8.35 1.67 -7.34
N GLN A 36 7.91 0.84 -8.30
CA GLN A 36 7.88 -0.63 -8.20
C GLN A 36 6.98 -1.19 -7.09
N SER A 37 6.12 -0.35 -6.50
CA SER A 37 5.20 -0.76 -5.44
C SER A 37 3.77 -0.35 -5.75
N CYS A 38 2.83 -1.13 -5.24
CA CYS A 38 1.40 -0.89 -5.31
C CYS A 38 0.93 -0.34 -3.96
N TYR A 39 0.12 0.71 -3.99
CA TYR A 39 -0.41 1.37 -2.80
C TYR A 39 -1.93 1.47 -2.84
N GLN A 40 -2.58 1.28 -1.69
CA GLN A 40 -4.00 1.53 -1.54
C GLN A 40 -4.30 2.15 -0.17
N VAL A 41 -5.16 3.17 -0.17
CA VAL A 41 -5.65 3.81 1.06
C VAL A 41 -7.04 3.28 1.39
N PHE A 42 -7.17 2.72 2.58
CA PHE A 42 -8.37 2.07 3.07
C PHE A 42 -9.19 3.00 3.96
N ASN A 43 -10.46 3.19 3.61
CA ASN A 43 -11.41 4.07 4.30
C ASN A 43 -12.15 3.35 5.45
N GLN A 44 -11.51 2.39 6.11
CA GLN A 44 -12.02 1.70 7.30
C GLN A 44 -11.20 2.13 8.52
N LEU A 45 -11.88 2.42 9.62
CA LEU A 45 -11.24 2.77 10.88
C LEU A 45 -10.82 1.50 11.62
N LYS A 46 -9.51 1.33 11.82
CA LYS A 46 -8.92 0.15 12.48
C LYS A 46 -7.84 0.55 13.48
N THR A 47 -7.64 -0.28 14.50
CA THR A 47 -6.40 -0.21 15.30
C THR A 47 -5.20 -0.50 14.40
N TRP A 48 -4.00 -0.13 14.82
CA TRP A 48 -2.81 -0.35 13.98
C TRP A 48 -2.59 -1.83 13.66
N GLU A 49 -2.83 -2.72 14.62
CA GLU A 49 -2.67 -4.17 14.44
C GLU A 49 -3.76 -4.80 13.55
N GLU A 50 -4.99 -4.28 13.61
CA GLU A 50 -6.04 -4.68 12.67
C GLU A 50 -5.78 -4.17 11.26
N ALA A 51 -5.21 -2.98 11.12
CA ALA A 51 -4.86 -2.40 9.83
C ALA A 51 -3.72 -3.17 9.14
N GLU A 52 -2.68 -3.55 9.90
CA GLU A 52 -1.62 -4.43 9.42
C GLU A 52 -2.16 -5.78 8.93
N ARG A 53 -2.98 -6.44 9.75
CA ARG A 53 -3.63 -7.70 9.34
C ARG A 53 -4.51 -7.54 8.10
N SER A 54 -5.18 -6.40 7.95
CA SER A 54 -5.94 -6.11 6.74
C SER A 54 -5.01 -5.98 5.52
N CYS A 55 -3.90 -5.25 5.60
CA CYS A 55 -2.95 -5.19 4.48
C CYS A 55 -2.45 -6.58 4.06
N MET A 56 -2.06 -7.42 5.02
CA MET A 56 -1.59 -8.79 4.75
C MET A 56 -2.64 -9.70 4.10
N GLN A 57 -3.92 -9.34 4.14
CA GLN A 57 -5.00 -10.09 3.51
C GLN A 57 -5.28 -9.63 2.06
N GLU A 58 -4.79 -8.46 1.64
CA GLU A 58 -5.11 -7.90 0.33
C GLU A 58 -4.21 -8.44 -0.78
N ALA A 59 -2.93 -8.71 -0.48
CA ALA A 59 -1.98 -9.29 -1.42
C ALA A 59 -0.82 -9.96 -0.68
N GLU A 60 -0.14 -10.89 -1.35
CA GLU A 60 1.08 -11.48 -0.83
C GLU A 60 2.18 -10.41 -0.67
N GLY A 61 2.84 -10.39 0.49
CA GLY A 61 3.84 -9.38 0.82
C GLY A 61 3.29 -7.98 1.11
N ALA A 62 1.96 -7.83 1.23
CA ALA A 62 1.36 -6.56 1.60
C ALA A 62 1.41 -6.28 3.10
N HIS A 63 1.83 -5.07 3.41
CA HIS A 63 1.97 -4.55 4.77
C HIS A 63 1.43 -3.12 4.83
N LEU A 64 1.25 -2.59 6.04
CA LEU A 64 1.13 -1.14 6.19
C LEU A 64 2.35 -0.45 5.57
N ALA A 65 2.12 0.64 4.84
CA ALA A 65 3.15 1.20 3.98
C ALA A 65 4.39 1.65 4.77
N SER A 66 5.56 1.22 4.29
CA SER A 66 6.84 1.86 4.59
C SER A 66 7.00 3.15 3.80
N ILE A 67 7.80 4.09 4.32
CA ILE A 67 8.18 5.32 3.60
C ILE A 67 9.69 5.47 3.65
N GLN A 68 10.33 5.38 2.49
CA GLN A 68 11.77 5.29 2.30
C GLN A 68 12.37 6.53 1.62
N SER A 69 11.55 7.45 1.12
CA SER A 69 12.02 8.68 0.47
C SER A 69 11.05 9.86 0.62
N LEU A 70 11.52 11.05 0.25
CA LEU A 70 10.69 12.25 0.20
C LEU A 70 9.61 12.14 -0.88
N GLU A 71 9.98 11.57 -2.02
CA GLU A 71 9.13 11.36 -3.19
C GLU A 71 7.99 10.38 -2.85
N GLU A 72 8.32 9.26 -2.19
CA GLU A 72 7.32 8.31 -1.68
C GLU A 72 6.42 8.97 -0.64
N SER A 73 6.97 9.76 0.28
CA SER A 73 6.19 10.50 1.26
C SER A 73 5.19 11.46 0.61
N ALA A 74 5.58 12.16 -0.46
CA ALA A 74 4.70 13.04 -1.22
C ALA A 74 3.63 12.26 -1.99
N TYR A 75 3.99 11.10 -2.54
CA TYR A 75 3.06 10.21 -3.23
C TYR A 75 1.97 9.67 -2.30
N VAL A 76 2.35 9.10 -1.15
CA VAL A 76 1.42 8.61 -0.13
C VAL A 76 0.53 9.73 0.39
N ALA A 77 1.07 10.94 0.59
CA ALA A 77 0.29 12.09 1.01
C ALA A 77 -0.80 12.48 -0.02
N ARG A 78 -0.48 12.39 -1.32
CA ARG A 78 -1.45 12.63 -2.39
C ARG A 78 -2.55 11.58 -2.40
N LEU A 79 -2.22 10.30 -2.24
CA LEU A 79 -3.21 9.22 -2.15
C LEU A 79 -4.14 9.41 -0.94
N ALA A 80 -3.58 9.70 0.23
CA ALA A 80 -4.34 9.95 1.46
C ALA A 80 -5.22 11.21 1.38
N SER A 81 -4.93 12.13 0.46
CA SER A 81 -5.75 13.32 0.22
C SER A 81 -6.95 13.07 -0.70
N ASN A 82 -6.96 11.96 -1.44
CA ASN A 82 -7.96 11.67 -2.47
C ASN A 82 -9.16 10.85 -1.97
N PRO A 83 -9.36 10.72 -0.64
CA PRO A 83 -10.71 10.87 -0.07
C PRO A 83 -10.77 12.09 0.87
N PRO A 84 -11.75 13.01 0.73
CA PRO A 84 -11.76 14.29 1.45
C PRO A 84 -11.93 14.20 2.99
N ARG A 85 -12.17 13.00 3.53
CA ARG A 85 -12.55 12.80 4.94
C ARG A 85 -11.48 12.17 5.82
N LEU A 86 -10.37 11.68 5.26
CA LEU A 86 -9.36 11.02 6.08
C LEU A 86 -8.71 12.05 7.01
N SER A 87 -8.74 11.84 8.32
CA SER A 87 -8.17 12.80 9.28
C SER A 87 -6.76 12.39 9.71
N ARG A 88 -6.55 11.08 9.81
CA ARG A 88 -5.35 10.41 10.31
C ARG A 88 -5.22 9.03 9.65
N VAL A 89 -4.00 8.66 9.24
CA VAL A 89 -3.74 7.44 8.47
C VAL A 89 -2.56 6.69 9.10
N TRP A 90 -2.72 5.41 9.42
CA TRP A 90 -1.63 4.54 9.86
C TRP A 90 -0.64 4.23 8.73
N ILE A 91 0.63 4.15 9.09
CA ILE A 91 1.72 3.60 8.27
C ILE A 91 2.41 2.47 9.04
N GLY A 92 3.29 1.71 8.39
CA GLY A 92 3.85 0.47 8.94
C GLY A 92 4.90 0.66 10.04
N LEU A 93 5.18 1.90 10.45
CA LEU A 93 6.19 2.18 11.46
C LEU A 93 5.61 1.98 12.86
N SER A 94 6.28 1.14 13.64
CA SER A 94 5.99 0.95 15.05
C SER A 94 7.26 1.10 15.89
N GLY A 95 7.08 1.51 17.13
CA GLY A 95 8.15 1.72 18.09
C GLY A 95 7.91 0.96 19.37
N THR A 96 8.96 0.41 19.96
CA THR A 96 8.95 -0.08 21.34
C THR A 96 9.95 0.71 22.17
N ARG A 97 9.64 0.86 23.46
CA ARG A 97 10.56 1.44 24.44
C ARG A 97 11.04 0.33 25.36
N LYS A 98 12.35 0.09 25.36
CA LYS A 98 13.01 -0.79 26.33
C LYS A 98 13.70 0.05 27.40
N LEU A 99 13.65 -0.40 28.64
CA LEU A 99 14.40 0.21 29.73
C LEU A 99 15.89 0.19 29.34
N PHE A 100 16.58 1.33 29.46
CA PHE A 100 18.02 1.51 29.15
C PHE A 100 18.47 1.44 27.67
N GLN A 101 17.65 0.97 26.72
CA GLN A 101 18.02 0.90 25.29
C GLN A 101 17.41 2.01 24.43
N GLY A 102 16.58 2.87 25.02
CA GLY A 102 15.90 3.94 24.27
C GLY A 102 14.74 3.41 23.42
N ARG A 103 14.41 4.14 22.35
CA ARG A 103 13.36 3.76 21.40
C ARG A 103 13.97 2.97 20.25
N THR A 104 13.29 1.90 19.87
CA THR A 104 13.59 1.16 18.63
C THR A 104 12.40 1.27 17.69
N TRP A 105 12.67 1.63 16.44
CA TRP A 105 11.67 1.77 15.38
C TRP A 105 11.84 0.66 14.35
N GLN A 106 10.72 0.11 13.87
CA GLN A 106 10.70 -0.95 12.86
C GLN A 106 9.49 -0.80 11.94
N TRP A 107 9.72 -1.02 10.65
CA TRP A 107 8.65 -1.18 9.66
C TRP A 107 8.14 -2.61 9.68
N THR A 108 6.84 -2.82 9.43
CA THR A 108 6.21 -4.15 9.40
C THR A 108 6.70 -5.01 8.24
N ASP A 109 7.06 -4.38 7.13
CA ASP A 109 7.62 -5.03 5.94
C ASP A 109 9.13 -5.33 6.03
N GLY A 110 9.77 -5.02 7.16
CA GLY A 110 11.21 -5.22 7.36
C GLY A 110 12.11 -4.21 6.65
N SER A 111 11.56 -3.18 6.00
CA SER A 111 12.35 -2.11 5.37
C SER A 111 13.29 -1.41 6.35
N PRO A 112 14.41 -0.84 5.89
CA PRO A 112 15.31 -0.09 6.76
C PRO A 112 14.65 1.17 7.32
N PHE A 113 15.02 1.55 8.55
CA PHE A 113 14.59 2.80 9.18
C PHE A 113 15.59 3.93 8.87
N GLY A 114 15.58 4.42 7.63
CA GLY A 114 16.48 5.47 7.15
C GLY A 114 15.80 6.83 7.03
N TYR A 115 14.85 6.95 6.09
CA TYR A 115 14.07 8.18 5.89
C TYR A 115 13.19 8.48 7.11
N GLN A 116 13.09 9.76 7.48
CA GLN A 116 12.31 10.21 8.62
C GLN A 116 11.66 11.56 8.37
N SER A 117 10.39 11.72 8.75
CA SER A 117 9.66 12.99 8.62
C SER A 117 8.80 13.29 9.86
N TRP A 118 9.39 13.22 11.05
CA TRP A 118 8.71 13.57 12.30
C TRP A 118 8.17 15.02 12.29
N GLU A 119 6.97 15.21 12.83
CA GLU A 119 6.45 16.54 13.14
C GLU A 119 7.31 17.20 14.23
N ARG A 120 7.37 18.53 14.26
CA ARG A 120 8.16 19.25 15.27
C ARG A 120 7.71 18.83 16.68
N GLY A 121 8.66 18.36 17.48
CA GLY A 121 8.41 17.87 18.84
C GLY A 121 7.97 16.41 18.93
N GLN A 122 7.89 15.68 17.82
CA GLN A 122 7.71 14.22 17.78
C GLN A 122 9.05 13.50 17.66
N PRO A 123 9.13 12.21 18.03
CA PRO A 123 8.09 11.41 18.69
C PRO A 123 7.93 11.78 20.17
N ASN A 124 6.71 11.91 20.70
CA ASN A 124 6.47 12.44 22.06
C ASN A 124 5.64 11.56 23.00
N ASN A 125 5.16 10.41 22.54
CA ASN A 125 4.55 9.44 23.44
C ASN A 125 5.67 8.70 24.16
N PHE A 126 6.18 9.24 25.26
CA PHE A 126 7.30 8.63 25.99
C PHE A 126 6.83 7.60 27.04
N LEU A 127 5.54 7.58 27.39
CA LEU A 127 5.01 6.84 28.54
C LEU A 127 4.45 5.45 28.21
N SER A 128 3.98 5.21 26.97
CA SER A 128 3.50 3.89 26.55
C SER A 128 4.68 2.91 26.35
N LYS A 129 4.46 1.60 26.30
CA LYS A 129 5.53 0.62 25.99
C LYS A 129 5.68 0.36 24.49
N LYS A 130 4.59 0.56 23.75
CA LYS A 130 4.46 0.38 22.29
C LYS A 130 3.73 1.59 21.72
N TYR A 131 4.21 2.08 20.58
CA TYR A 131 3.62 3.19 19.84
C TYR A 131 3.62 2.88 18.36
N CYS A 132 2.71 3.49 17.63
CA CYS A 132 2.50 3.31 16.22
C CYS A 132 2.42 4.68 15.55
N VAL A 133 2.75 4.75 14.25
CA VAL A 133 2.94 6.05 13.60
C VAL A 133 1.82 6.37 12.64
N GLU A 134 1.24 7.56 12.81
CA GLU A 134 0.23 8.11 11.91
C GLU A 134 0.76 9.27 11.07
N LEU A 135 0.16 9.44 9.89
CA LEU A 135 0.14 10.66 9.11
C LEU A 135 -1.09 11.49 9.48
N SER A 136 -0.96 12.81 9.46
CA SER A 136 -2.04 13.73 9.86
C SER A 136 -2.45 14.65 8.72
N ARG A 137 -3.76 14.81 8.50
CA ARG A 137 -4.27 15.81 7.54
C ARG A 137 -3.79 17.23 7.84
N ILE A 138 -3.53 17.56 9.11
CA ILE A 138 -3.04 18.90 9.52
C ILE A 138 -1.67 19.19 8.90
N SER A 139 -0.80 18.18 8.83
CA SER A 139 0.51 18.27 8.18
C SER A 139 0.45 17.95 6.68
N ARG A 140 -0.76 17.93 6.08
CA ARG A 140 -1.02 17.43 4.72
C ARG A 140 -0.45 16.03 4.48
N TYR A 141 -0.47 15.20 5.53
CA TYR A 141 0.08 13.83 5.57
C TYR A 141 1.60 13.73 5.34
N LEU A 142 2.33 14.85 5.39
CA LEU A 142 3.78 14.87 5.16
C LEU A 142 4.60 14.68 6.43
N LYS A 143 3.96 14.74 7.61
CA LYS A 143 4.64 14.62 8.91
C LYS A 143 4.08 13.50 9.77
N TRP A 144 4.99 12.84 10.48
CA TRP A 144 4.76 11.66 11.30
C TRP A 144 4.54 12.03 12.76
N LYS A 145 3.63 11.31 13.41
CA LYS A 145 3.39 11.40 14.84
C LYS A 145 3.35 10.00 15.42
N ASP A 146 4.04 9.77 16.53
CA ASP A 146 3.81 8.56 17.30
C ASP A 146 2.47 8.71 18.02
N GLN A 147 1.75 7.60 18.19
CA GLN A 147 0.45 7.53 18.85
C GLN A 147 0.27 6.16 19.50
N PRO A 148 -0.60 6.05 20.51
CA PRO A 148 -1.08 4.76 20.99
C PRO A 148 -1.69 3.91 19.87
N CYS A 149 -1.25 2.65 19.75
CA CYS A 149 -1.65 1.75 18.67
C CYS A 149 -3.13 1.34 18.66
N TRP A 150 -3.83 1.49 19.80
CA TRP A 150 -5.25 1.15 19.95
C TRP A 150 -6.19 2.23 19.38
N PHE A 151 -5.64 3.34 18.89
CA PHE A 151 -6.46 4.34 18.22
C PHE A 151 -6.96 3.83 16.87
N LEU A 152 -8.22 4.16 16.57
CA LEU A 152 -8.83 3.86 15.29
C LEU A 152 -8.42 4.89 14.24
N ARG A 153 -7.88 4.44 13.12
CA ARG A 153 -7.43 5.26 11.99
C ARG A 153 -7.72 4.58 10.67
N TYR A 154 -7.75 5.39 9.61
CA TYR A 154 -7.58 4.90 8.25
C TYR A 154 -6.15 4.38 8.06
N PHE A 155 -5.86 3.73 6.95
CA PHE A 155 -4.54 3.14 6.74
C PHE A 155 -4.17 3.06 5.27
N VAL A 156 -2.86 2.98 5.01
CA VAL A 156 -2.32 2.78 3.67
C VAL A 156 -1.53 1.48 3.64
N CYS A 157 -1.83 0.63 2.67
CA CYS A 157 -1.09 -0.60 2.43
C CYS A 157 -0.12 -0.41 1.26
N LYS A 158 0.96 -1.20 1.27
CA LYS A 158 1.99 -1.25 0.22
C LYS A 158 2.44 -2.69 0.00
N PHE A 159 2.70 -3.07 -1.24
CA PHE A 159 3.45 -4.28 -1.60
C PHE A 159 4.22 -4.08 -2.90
N GLN A 160 5.20 -4.93 -3.17
CA GLN A 160 5.84 -5.03 -4.48
C GLN A 160 5.18 -6.17 -5.26
N PRO A 161 4.61 -5.91 -6.45
CA PRO A 161 4.02 -6.96 -7.26
C PRO A 161 5.11 -7.96 -7.69
N GLN A 162 4.78 -9.24 -7.66
CA GLN A 162 5.69 -10.27 -8.18
C GLN A 162 5.73 -10.16 -9.70
N VAL A 163 6.92 -9.92 -10.27
CA VAL A 163 7.11 -9.98 -11.72
C VAL A 163 7.31 -11.46 -12.06
N GLU A 164 6.37 -12.06 -12.81
CA GLU A 164 6.54 -13.43 -13.31
C GLU A 164 7.86 -13.53 -14.09
N GLY A 165 8.86 -14.20 -13.52
CA GLY A 165 10.19 -14.39 -14.13
C GLY A 165 11.40 -14.02 -13.27
N SER A 166 11.23 -13.42 -12.08
CA SER A 166 12.36 -13.12 -11.19
C SER A 166 12.67 -14.27 -10.20
N SER A 167 12.87 -15.48 -10.73
CA SER A 167 13.57 -16.54 -9.99
C SER A 167 15.05 -16.46 -10.34
N GLY A 168 15.85 -15.90 -9.43
CA GLY A 168 17.31 -16.00 -9.44
C GLY A 168 17.79 -17.33 -8.89
#